data_AF-A0A9Q4EMS8-F1
#
_entry.id   AF-A0A9Q4EMS8-F1
#
_cell.length_a   1.000
_cell.length_b   1.000
_cell.length_c   1.000
_cell.angle_alpha   90.00
_cell.angle_beta   90.00
_cell.angle_gamma   90.00
#
_symmetry.space_group_name_H-M   'P 1'
#
loop_
_entity.id
_entity.type
_entity.pdbx_description
1 polymer ?
#
loop_
_entity_poly.entity_id
_entity_poly.type
_entity_poly.pdbx_seq_one_letter_code
_entity_poly.pdbx_strand_id
1 'polypeptide(L)'
;MELVGEYLYRDIIGLSDPLPFPDYLKPRYRHKNDFWITQEGERIYPKDMDDRHLLNTVAMLHHKSPFLSHIYDECNADQLILKGIKPIKKHKKRESLPLRIRQYQTLWETSRIYMIMRYEMKIRGLRG
;
A
#
# COMPACT_ATOMS: atom_id res chain seq x y z
N MET A 1 13.18 16.33 9.40
CA MET A 1 11.99 15.51 9.10
C MET A 1 11.92 15.48 7.59
N GLU A 2 12.41 14.42 6.95
CA GLU A 2 12.56 14.38 5.49
C GLU A 2 11.19 14.32 4.81
N LEU A 3 10.91 15.31 3.98
CA LEU A 3 9.65 15.46 3.26
C LEU A 3 9.74 14.68 1.94
N VAL A 4 9.09 13.54 1.88
CA VAL A 4 9.03 12.67 0.69
C VAL A 4 8.52 13.46 -0.53
N GLY A 5 9.32 13.50 -1.60
CA GLY A 5 9.06 14.27 -2.81
C GLY A 5 8.14 13.58 -3.81
N GLU A 6 8.37 12.29 -4.12
CA GLU A 6 7.63 11.58 -5.15
C GLU A 6 7.41 10.08 -4.83
N TYR A 7 6.26 9.58 -5.27
CA TYR A 7 5.90 8.17 -5.20
C TYR A 7 6.15 7.49 -6.55
N LEU A 8 7.00 6.47 -6.55
CA LEU A 8 7.36 5.74 -7.76
C LEU A 8 7.10 4.24 -7.62
N TYR A 9 6.41 3.71 -8.61
CA TYR A 9 6.12 2.29 -8.75
C TYR A 9 7.29 1.59 -9.43
N ARG A 10 7.67 0.38 -8.98
CA ARG A 10 8.68 -0.44 -9.67
C ARG A 10 8.38 -0.69 -11.15
N ASP A 11 7.10 -0.77 -11.47
CA ASP A 11 6.58 -0.92 -12.83
C ASP A 11 6.81 0.34 -13.69
N ILE A 12 6.67 1.53 -13.10
CA ILE A 12 6.87 2.82 -13.78
C ILE A 12 8.36 3.06 -14.10
N ILE A 13 9.27 2.55 -13.27
CA ILE A 13 10.72 2.67 -13.47
C ILE A 13 11.31 1.53 -14.31
N GLY A 14 10.47 0.68 -14.93
CA GLY A 14 10.92 -0.41 -15.80
C GLY A 14 11.71 -1.53 -15.09
N LEU A 15 11.70 -1.57 -13.75
CA LEU A 15 12.45 -2.54 -12.94
C LEU A 15 11.56 -3.71 -12.53
N SER A 16 11.25 -4.57 -13.51
CA SER A 16 10.48 -5.83 -13.43
C SER A 16 9.04 -5.69 -12.91
N ASP A 17 8.15 -6.59 -13.36
CA ASP A 17 6.78 -6.69 -12.85
C ASP A 17 6.78 -6.70 -11.31
N PRO A 18 5.92 -5.89 -10.66
CA PRO A 18 5.75 -5.97 -9.22
C PRO A 18 5.36 -7.40 -8.83
N LEU A 19 5.93 -7.90 -7.74
CA LEU A 19 5.66 -9.27 -7.27
C LEU A 19 4.15 -9.51 -7.19
N PRO A 20 3.66 -10.68 -7.65
CA PRO A 20 2.24 -10.95 -7.64
C PRO A 20 1.71 -10.96 -6.20
N PHE A 21 0.48 -10.49 -6.01
CA PHE A 21 -0.24 -10.67 -4.76
C PHE A 21 -0.41 -12.20 -4.49
N PRO A 22 -0.26 -12.74 -3.25
CA PRO A 22 0.19 -12.09 -2.02
C PRO A 22 1.71 -12.20 -1.79
N ASP A 23 2.50 -12.64 -2.78
CA ASP A 23 3.93 -12.90 -2.57
C ASP A 23 4.67 -11.65 -2.08
N TYR A 24 4.33 -10.47 -2.59
CA TYR A 24 4.91 -9.20 -2.13
C TYR A 24 4.65 -8.89 -0.63
N LEU A 25 3.67 -9.55 0.02
CA LEU A 25 3.43 -9.43 1.47
C LEU A 25 4.34 -10.34 2.31
N LYS A 26 4.98 -11.34 1.70
CA LYS A 26 5.82 -12.29 2.44
C LYS A 26 7.07 -11.59 2.99
N PRO A 27 7.49 -11.87 4.24
CA PRO A 27 8.65 -11.22 4.87
C PRO A 27 9.91 -11.21 4.00
N ARG A 28 10.21 -12.35 3.37
CA ARG A 28 11.37 -12.54 2.47
C ARG A 28 11.35 -11.67 1.20
N TYR A 29 10.21 -11.09 0.85
CA TYR A 29 9.99 -10.39 -0.41
C TYR A 29 9.71 -8.90 -0.24
N ARG A 30 9.66 -8.38 0.99
CA ARG A 30 9.31 -6.98 1.27
C ARG A 30 10.25 -5.95 0.63
N HIS A 31 11.51 -6.29 0.35
CA HIS A 31 12.48 -5.43 -0.37
C HIS A 31 12.20 -5.33 -1.88
N LYS A 32 11.25 -6.11 -2.40
CA LYS A 32 10.86 -6.12 -3.81
C LYS A 32 9.57 -5.35 -4.06
N ASN A 33 9.01 -4.72 -3.02
CA ASN A 33 7.75 -3.97 -3.05
C ASN A 33 7.93 -2.57 -3.65
N ASP A 34 6.83 -1.82 -3.68
CA ASP A 34 6.89 -0.37 -3.92
C ASP A 34 7.67 0.35 -2.83
N PHE A 35 8.24 1.49 -3.21
CA PHE A 35 9.04 2.33 -2.36
C PHE A 35 8.73 3.80 -2.64
N TRP A 36 9.15 4.66 -1.72
CA TRP A 36 9.25 6.09 -1.97
C TRP A 36 10.63 6.48 -2.41
N ILE A 37 10.71 7.58 -3.16
CA ILE A 37 11.96 8.25 -3.44
C ILE A 37 12.02 9.52 -2.58
N THR A 38 13.10 9.66 -1.79
CA THR A 38 13.36 10.88 -1.03
C THR A 38 13.73 12.04 -1.95
N GLN A 39 13.88 13.25 -1.41
CA GLN A 39 14.35 14.40 -2.21
C GLN A 39 15.78 14.18 -2.73
N GLU A 40 16.57 13.39 -2.01
CA GLU A 40 17.94 13.01 -2.34
C GLU A 40 18.03 11.82 -3.32
N GLY A 41 16.90 11.26 -3.75
CA GLY A 41 16.85 10.14 -4.68
C GLY A 41 16.94 8.76 -4.03
N GLU A 42 16.89 8.68 -2.69
CA GLU A 42 16.99 7.41 -1.97
C GLU A 42 15.68 6.63 -1.98
N ARG A 43 15.78 5.29 -2.08
CA ARG A 43 14.61 4.41 -2.11
C ARG A 43 14.28 3.94 -0.69
N ILE A 44 13.10 4.33 -0.21
CA ILE A 44 12.59 3.92 1.09
C ILE A 44 11.44 2.94 0.93
N TYR A 45 11.69 1.68 1.30
CA TYR A 45 10.65 0.66 1.38
C TYR A 45 9.90 0.77 2.71
N PRO A 46 8.58 0.53 2.77
CA PRO A 46 7.83 0.54 4.03
C PRO A 46 8.43 -0.35 5.12
N LYS A 47 9.01 -1.49 4.75
CA LYS A 47 9.68 -2.40 5.70
C LYS A 47 10.96 -1.85 6.32
N ASP A 48 11.58 -0.87 5.68
CA ASP A 48 12.85 -0.25 6.11
C ASP A 48 12.60 1.09 6.83
N MET A 49 11.37 1.61 6.81
CA MET A 49 10.98 2.76 7.64
C MET A 49 11.02 2.38 9.11
N ASP A 50 11.56 3.25 9.96
CA ASP A 50 11.33 3.17 11.40
C ASP A 50 9.85 3.46 11.73
N ASP A 51 9.43 3.11 12.95
CA ASP A 51 8.02 3.19 13.35
C ASP A 51 7.49 4.63 13.34
N ARG A 52 8.31 5.62 13.72
CA ARG A 52 7.92 7.03 13.74
C ARG A 52 7.76 7.56 12.31
N HIS A 53 8.68 7.21 11.42
CA HIS A 53 8.62 7.56 10.01
C HIS A 53 7.37 6.96 9.38
N LEU A 54 7.14 5.65 9.55
CA LEU A 54 5.95 4.97 9.01
C LEU A 54 4.63 5.62 9.48
N LEU A 55 4.51 5.89 10.79
CA LEU A 55 3.33 6.54 11.38
C LEU A 55 3.11 7.95 10.82
N ASN A 56 4.17 8.78 10.80
CA ASN A 56 4.08 10.15 10.33
C ASN A 56 3.67 10.21 8.86
N THR A 57 4.20 9.31 8.02
CA THR A 57 3.89 9.38 6.60
C THR A 57 2.51 8.83 6.28
N VAL A 58 2.01 7.85 7.03
CA VAL A 58 0.59 7.45 6.96
C VAL A 58 -0.32 8.60 7.39
N ALA A 59 -0.01 9.29 8.50
CA ALA A 59 -0.77 10.45 8.96
C ALA A 59 -0.76 11.61 7.92
N MET A 60 0.38 11.87 7.29
CA MET A 60 0.49 12.85 6.22
C MET A 60 -0.39 12.49 5.03
N LEU A 61 -0.42 11.23 4.61
CA LEU A 61 -1.29 10.76 3.52
C LEU A 61 -2.77 10.91 3.87
N HIS A 62 -3.15 10.59 5.11
CA HIS A 62 -4.51 10.81 5.60
C HIS A 62 -4.90 12.28 5.57
N HIS A 63 -3.99 13.17 5.97
CA HIS A 63 -4.24 14.60 5.94
C HIS A 63 -4.41 15.14 4.52
N LYS A 64 -3.56 14.68 3.58
CA LYS A 64 -3.64 15.06 2.16
C LYS A 64 -4.85 14.47 1.46
N SER A 65 -5.31 13.29 1.87
CA SER A 65 -6.47 12.62 1.28
C SER A 65 -7.27 11.84 2.33
N PRO A 66 -8.15 12.52 3.09
CA PRO A 66 -8.94 11.88 4.15
C PRO A 66 -9.83 10.74 3.65
N PHE A 67 -10.26 10.84 2.39
CA PHE A 67 -11.04 9.83 1.70
C PHE A 67 -10.34 8.46 1.64
N LEU A 68 -9.01 8.42 1.55
CA LEU A 68 -8.27 7.16 1.52
C LEU A 68 -8.42 6.36 2.81
N SER A 69 -8.37 7.01 3.98
CA SER A 69 -8.59 6.31 5.24
C SER A 69 -10.02 5.77 5.31
N HIS A 70 -10.99 6.59 4.92
CA HIS A 70 -12.39 6.21 4.94
C HIS A 70 -12.67 4.97 4.10
N ILE A 71 -12.27 4.95 2.82
CA ILE A 71 -12.47 3.77 1.95
C ILE A 71 -11.74 2.55 2.53
N TYR A 72 -10.53 2.74 3.05
CA TYR A 72 -9.71 1.65 3.57
C TYR A 72 -10.38 0.96 4.76
N ASP A 73 -10.95 1.75 5.66
CA ASP A 73 -11.66 1.25 6.84
C ASP A 73 -13.02 0.64 6.45
N GLU A 74 -13.78 1.29 5.56
CA GLU A 74 -15.07 0.77 5.04
C GLU A 74 -14.93 -0.59 4.35
N CYS A 75 -13.92 -0.73 3.50
CA CYS A 75 -13.69 -1.99 2.80
C CYS A 75 -12.95 -3.02 3.68
N ASN A 76 -12.57 -2.64 4.90
CA ASN A 76 -11.79 -3.44 5.84
C ASN A 76 -10.62 -4.12 5.12
N ALA A 77 -9.79 -3.26 4.50
CA ALA A 77 -8.66 -3.66 3.66
C ALA A 77 -7.62 -4.46 4.45
N ASP A 78 -7.40 -4.14 5.73
CA ASP A 78 -6.48 -4.89 6.61
C ASP A 78 -6.82 -6.38 6.61
N GLN A 79 -8.09 -6.72 6.80
CA GLN A 79 -8.53 -8.11 6.81
C GLN A 79 -8.38 -8.78 5.43
N LEU A 80 -8.61 -8.05 4.34
CA LEU A 80 -8.47 -8.57 2.98
C LEU A 80 -7.00 -8.85 2.64
N ILE A 81 -6.09 -7.95 3.02
CA ILE A 81 -4.65 -8.09 2.84
C ILE A 81 -4.12 -9.26 3.68
N LEU A 82 -4.48 -9.31 4.95
CA LEU A 82 -4.05 -10.38 5.87
C LEU A 82 -4.53 -11.76 5.41
N LYS A 83 -5.73 -11.85 4.81
CA LYS A 83 -6.27 -13.08 4.23
C LYS A 83 -5.66 -13.45 2.88
N GLY A 84 -4.78 -12.63 2.33
CA GLY A 84 -4.24 -12.88 1.00
C GLY A 84 -5.33 -12.83 -0.09
N ILE A 85 -6.31 -11.94 0.03
CA ILE A 85 -7.30 -11.73 -1.02
C ILE A 85 -6.72 -10.80 -2.08
N LYS A 86 -6.55 -11.33 -3.30
CA LYS A 86 -6.10 -10.55 -4.45
C LYS A 86 -7.12 -9.43 -4.76
N PRO A 87 -6.68 -8.17 -4.87
CA PRO A 87 -7.55 -7.07 -5.31
C PRO A 87 -7.90 -7.17 -6.80
N ILE A 88 -7.36 -8.15 -7.54
CA ILE A 88 -7.59 -8.31 -8.99
C ILE A 88 -8.32 -9.64 -9.25
N LYS A 89 -9.45 -9.59 -9.96
CA LYS A 89 -10.00 -10.75 -10.69
C LYS A 89 -9.92 -10.47 -12.18
N LYS A 90 -9.15 -11.30 -12.89
CA LYS A 90 -8.86 -11.12 -14.33
C LYS A 90 -10.09 -11.13 -15.27
N HIS A 91 -11.30 -11.46 -14.81
CA HIS A 91 -12.44 -11.74 -15.71
C HIS A 91 -13.85 -11.32 -15.24
N LYS A 92 -14.02 -10.52 -14.17
CA LYS A 92 -15.35 -10.03 -13.77
C LYS A 92 -15.54 -8.55 -14.08
N LYS A 93 -16.67 -8.18 -14.72
CA LYS A 93 -17.07 -6.78 -14.89
C LYS A 93 -17.10 -6.11 -13.51
N ARG A 94 -16.45 -4.95 -13.36
CA ARG A 94 -16.30 -4.21 -12.09
C ARG A 94 -17.62 -4.03 -11.34
N GLU A 95 -18.71 -3.80 -12.06
CA GLU A 95 -20.08 -3.63 -11.55
C GLU A 95 -20.65 -4.86 -10.84
N SER A 96 -20.18 -6.07 -11.19
CA SER A 96 -20.64 -7.33 -10.60
C SER A 96 -20.01 -7.65 -9.24
N LEU A 97 -19.08 -6.81 -8.77
CA LEU A 97 -18.38 -7.02 -7.51
C LEU A 97 -19.10 -6.30 -6.35
N PRO A 98 -19.11 -6.90 -5.14
CA PRO A 98 -19.56 -6.20 -3.94
C PRO A 98 -18.83 -4.87 -3.78
N LEU A 99 -19.50 -3.83 -3.27
CA LEU A 99 -18.93 -2.49 -3.08
C LEU A 99 -17.58 -2.53 -2.35
N ARG A 100 -17.51 -3.31 -1.26
CA ARG A 100 -16.28 -3.57 -0.50
C ARG A 100 -15.12 -4.04 -1.39
N ILE A 101 -15.37 -4.97 -2.30
CA ILE A 101 -14.32 -5.49 -3.17
C ILE A 101 -13.93 -4.42 -4.19
N ARG A 102 -14.89 -3.69 -4.79
CA ARG A 102 -14.61 -2.58 -5.72
C ARG A 102 -13.72 -1.51 -5.08
N GLN A 103 -14.07 -1.07 -3.87
CA GLN A 103 -13.30 -0.13 -3.07
C GLN A 103 -11.86 -0.63 -2.82
N TYR A 104 -11.72 -1.90 -2.45
CA TYR A 104 -10.43 -2.56 -2.27
C TYR A 104 -9.60 -2.62 -3.58
N GLN A 105 -10.23 -2.84 -4.74
CA GLN A 105 -9.53 -2.74 -6.03
C GLN A 105 -9.08 -1.32 -6.33
N THR A 106 -9.97 -0.33 -6.13
CA THR A 106 -9.64 1.08 -6.35
C THR A 106 -8.46 1.52 -5.50
N LEU A 107 -8.41 1.11 -4.22
CA LEU A 107 -7.27 1.38 -3.34
C LEU A 107 -5.99 0.74 -3.87
N TRP A 108 -6.08 -0.48 -4.39
CA TRP A 108 -4.91 -1.16 -4.97
C TRP A 108 -4.40 -0.51 -6.25
N GLU A 109 -5.30 -0.05 -7.12
CA GLU A 109 -4.95 0.57 -8.39
C GLU A 109 -4.39 1.99 -8.23
N THR A 110 -4.89 2.74 -7.24
CA THR A 110 -4.59 4.18 -7.09
C THR A 110 -3.67 4.49 -5.92
N SER A 111 -3.69 3.66 -4.87
CA SER A 111 -3.10 3.94 -3.55
C SER A 111 -2.43 2.71 -2.94
N ARG A 112 -1.77 1.90 -3.79
CA ARG A 112 -1.16 0.62 -3.39
C ARG A 112 -0.18 0.74 -2.23
N ILE A 113 0.75 1.69 -2.28
CA ILE A 113 1.75 1.88 -1.23
C ILE A 113 1.12 2.20 0.12
N TYR A 114 0.02 2.95 0.13
CA TYR A 114 -0.74 3.22 1.34
C TYR A 114 -1.26 1.93 1.97
N MET A 115 -1.76 1.00 1.16
CA MET A 115 -2.14 -0.33 1.64
C MET A 115 -0.96 -1.14 2.19
N ILE A 116 0.22 -1.03 1.55
CA ILE A 116 1.45 -1.70 2.01
C ILE A 116 1.91 -1.13 3.35
N MET A 117 1.87 0.19 3.54
CA MET A 117 2.24 0.84 4.79
C MET A 117 1.27 0.51 5.92
N ARG A 118 -0.04 0.53 5.65
CA ARG A 118 -1.06 0.09 6.62
C ARG A 118 -0.84 -1.37 7.02
N TYR A 119 -0.53 -2.24 6.07
CA TYR A 119 -0.15 -3.63 6.35
C TYR A 119 1.10 -3.72 7.24
N GLU A 120 2.14 -2.96 6.92
CA GLU A 120 3.38 -2.93 7.71
C GLU A 120 3.13 -2.43 9.15
N MET A 121 2.27 -1.42 9.33
CA MET A 121 1.85 -0.99 10.66
C MET A 121 1.14 -2.11 11.42
N LYS A 122 0.23 -2.86 10.77
CA LYS A 122 -0.52 -3.94 11.43
C LYS A 122 0.37 -5.09 11.87
N ILE A 123 1.30 -5.53 11.03
CA ILE A 123 2.21 -6.65 11.39
C ILE A 123 3.25 -6.26 12.45
N ARG A 124 3.53 -4.96 12.62
CA ARG A 124 4.36 -4.41 13.70
C ARG A 124 3.59 -4.09 14.98
N GLY A 125 2.25 -4.20 14.97
CA GLY A 125 1.41 -3.85 16.11
C GLY A 125 1.30 -2.35 16.38
N LEU A 126 1.63 -1.51 15.39
CA LEU A 126 1.51 -0.06 15.50
C LEU A 126 0.03 0.35 15.38
N ARG A 127 -0.44 1.13 16.36
CA ARG A 127 -1.77 1.75 16.31
C ARG A 127 -1.64 3.14 15.72
N GLY A 128 -2.34 3.38 14.62
CA GLY A 128 -2.59 4.69 14.03
C GLY A 128 -4.07 4.77 13.68
#